data_AF-A0A2S9GT32-F1
#
_entry.id   AF-A0A2S9GT32-F1
#
_cell.length_a   1.000
_cell.length_b   1.000
_cell.length_c   1.000
_cell.angle_alpha   90.00
_cell.angle_beta   90.00
_cell.angle_gamma   90.00
#
_symmetry.space_group_name_H-M   'P 1'
#
loop_
_entity.id
_entity.type
_entity.pdbx_description
1 polymer ?
#
loop_
_entity_poly.entity_id
_entity_poly.type
_entity_poly.pdbx_seq_one_letter_code
_entity_poly.pdbx_strand_id
1 'polypeptide(L)'
;MNETSLNSKPSNIISEQVPKKPKSVLLVQILASVFLLAFLMGIVRMSIRMINHESLAQFGMSVIVRFGVQLAIIFILVVLLISLHKRSKIGRILGLVFIGATMLPEIMPMIFINPSAISERYEFVYFATILVFLLPLAYWMYSFFFSVNSRQYFKLCPAEREINIEV
;
A
#
# COMPACT_ATOMS: atom_id res chain seq x y z
N MET A 1 -52.02 -2.77 -46.36
CA MET A 1 -51.89 -2.58 -44.90
C MET A 1 -51.57 -3.92 -44.28
N ASN A 2 -50.33 -4.13 -43.86
CA ASN A 2 -49.96 -5.11 -42.84
C ASN A 2 -48.60 -4.69 -42.29
N GLU A 3 -48.65 -4.15 -41.08
CA GLU A 3 -47.52 -3.74 -40.27
C GLU A 3 -46.83 -4.99 -39.73
N THR A 4 -45.77 -5.45 -40.39
CA THR A 4 -44.82 -6.37 -39.77
C THR A 4 -43.88 -5.56 -38.88
N SER A 5 -44.22 -5.60 -37.60
CA SER A 5 -43.51 -5.01 -36.47
C SER A 5 -42.02 -5.33 -36.49
N LEU A 6 -41.21 -4.27 -36.47
CA LEU A 6 -39.81 -4.35 -36.07
C LEU A 6 -39.74 -4.89 -34.64
N ASN A 7 -39.33 -6.14 -34.49
CA ASN A 7 -38.88 -6.70 -33.22
C ASN A 7 -37.51 -6.11 -32.88
N SER A 8 -37.48 -4.87 -32.40
CA SER A 8 -36.29 -4.26 -31.81
C SER A 8 -36.03 -4.93 -30.46
N LYS A 9 -35.22 -5.99 -30.49
CA LYS A 9 -34.61 -6.60 -29.31
C LYS A 9 -34.02 -5.47 -28.45
N PRO A 10 -34.45 -5.27 -27.20
CA PRO A 10 -33.83 -4.26 -26.36
C PRO A 10 -32.38 -4.65 -26.18
N SER A 11 -31.48 -3.84 -26.73
CA SER A 11 -30.06 -3.86 -26.42
C SER A 11 -29.95 -3.80 -24.91
N ASN A 12 -29.58 -4.92 -24.29
CA ASN A 12 -29.11 -4.94 -22.92
C ASN A 12 -27.91 -3.99 -22.88
N ILE A 13 -28.17 -2.74 -22.51
CA ILE A 13 -27.17 -1.81 -22.04
C ILE A 13 -26.66 -2.45 -20.76
N ILE A 14 -25.66 -3.32 -20.91
CA ILE A 14 -24.80 -3.71 -19.82
C ILE A 14 -24.19 -2.39 -19.38
N SER A 15 -24.83 -1.75 -18.41
CA SER A 15 -24.27 -0.61 -17.71
C SER A 15 -22.88 -1.08 -17.31
N GLU A 16 -21.87 -0.52 -17.95
CA GLU A 16 -20.47 -0.82 -17.73
C GLU A 16 -20.13 -0.26 -16.35
N GLN A 17 -20.66 -0.91 -15.30
CA GLN A 17 -20.52 -0.47 -13.94
C GLN A 17 -19.05 -0.58 -13.58
N VAL A 18 -18.40 0.57 -13.48
CA VAL A 18 -17.02 0.66 -13.00
C VAL A 18 -16.97 -0.09 -11.67
N PRO A 19 -16.17 -1.16 -11.55
CA PRO A 19 -16.17 -2.01 -10.38
C PRO A 19 -15.83 -1.16 -9.16
N LYS A 20 -16.65 -1.29 -8.11
CA LYS A 20 -16.45 -0.61 -6.85
C LYS A 20 -15.08 -0.99 -6.29
N LYS A 21 -14.37 0.01 -5.75
CA LYS A 21 -13.04 -0.19 -5.15
C LYS A 21 -13.11 -1.25 -4.05
N PRO A 22 -12.29 -2.31 -4.09
CA PRO A 22 -12.33 -3.36 -3.08
C PRO A 22 -11.85 -2.79 -1.74
N LYS A 23 -12.45 -3.27 -0.65
CA LYS A 23 -12.13 -2.83 0.72
C LYS A 23 -10.64 -3.04 1.06
N SER A 24 -10.02 -4.08 0.51
CA SER A 24 -8.59 -4.35 0.69
C SER A 24 -7.71 -3.22 0.16
N VAL A 25 -8.02 -2.67 -1.03
CA VAL A 25 -7.26 -1.55 -1.63
C VAL A 25 -7.41 -0.29 -0.81
N LEU A 26 -8.60 -0.07 -0.24
CA LEU A 26 -8.81 1.03 0.67
C LEU A 26 -7.99 0.86 1.96
N LEU A 27 -7.94 -0.35 2.53
CA LEU A 27 -7.17 -0.65 3.73
C LEU A 27 -5.67 -0.38 3.53
N VAL A 28 -5.07 -0.86 2.43
CA VAL A 28 -3.64 -0.61 2.16
C VAL A 28 -3.36 0.85 1.84
N GLN A 29 -4.28 1.56 1.20
CA GLN A 29 -4.10 3.00 1.04
C GLN A 29 -4.15 3.75 2.36
N ILE A 30 -5.04 3.38 3.29
CA ILE A 30 -5.06 3.97 4.62
C ILE A 30 -3.74 3.67 5.33
N LEU A 31 -3.31 2.40 5.35
CA LEU A 31 -2.07 2.00 6.00
C LEU A 31 -0.86 2.74 5.40
N ALA A 32 -0.71 2.74 4.08
CA ALA A 32 0.37 3.45 3.40
C ALA A 32 0.33 4.96 3.67
N SER A 33 -0.86 5.57 3.77
CA SER A 33 -1.01 7.00 4.12
C SER A 33 -0.57 7.30 5.55
N VAL A 34 -0.93 6.44 6.51
CA VAL A 34 -0.51 6.56 7.91
C VAL A 34 1.02 6.47 8.01
N PHE A 35 1.63 5.51 7.32
CA PHE A 35 3.09 5.39 7.28
C PHE A 35 3.74 6.60 6.61
N LEU A 36 3.19 7.09 5.50
CA LEU A 36 3.71 8.26 4.81
C LEU A 36 3.73 9.48 5.76
N LEU A 37 2.66 9.71 6.51
CA LEU A 37 2.60 10.78 7.51
C LEU A 37 3.64 10.58 8.62
N ALA A 38 3.80 9.36 9.13
CA ALA A 38 4.80 9.05 10.15
C ALA A 38 6.22 9.33 9.66
N PHE A 39 6.56 8.93 8.43
CA PHE A 39 7.86 9.18 7.81
C PHE A 39 8.09 10.68 7.53
N LEU A 40 7.07 11.41 7.07
CA LEU A 40 7.14 12.86 6.90
C LEU A 40 7.41 13.57 8.22
N MET A 41 6.72 13.19 9.30
CA MET A 41 7.02 13.71 10.65
C MET A 41 8.44 13.37 11.09
N GLY A 42 8.93 12.17 10.75
CA GLY A 42 10.31 11.76 10.99
C GLY A 42 11.32 12.69 10.32
N ILE A 43 11.10 13.00 9.03
CA ILE A 43 11.92 13.97 8.28
C ILE A 43 11.88 15.34 8.92
N VAL A 44 10.69 15.87 9.25
CA VAL A 44 10.57 17.19 9.87
C VAL A 44 11.35 17.25 11.18
N ARG A 45 11.21 16.24 12.05
CA ARG A 45 11.98 16.18 13.31
C ARG A 45 13.49 16.10 13.07
N MET A 46 13.91 15.36 12.05
CA MET A 46 15.33 15.22 11.70
C MET A 46 15.90 16.53 11.15
N SER A 47 15.16 17.22 10.27
CA SER A 47 15.54 18.53 9.75
C SER A 47 15.64 19.59 10.85
N ILE A 48 14.70 19.62 11.80
CA ILE A 48 14.77 20.54 12.95
C ILE A 48 16.04 20.28 13.78
N ARG A 49 16.37 19.01 14.03
CA ARG A 49 17.61 18.65 14.75
C ARG A 49 18.86 19.07 13.98
N MET A 50 18.85 18.97 12.65
CA MET A 50 19.97 19.41 11.81
C MET A 50 20.16 20.93 11.84
N ILE A 51 19.07 21.70 11.85
CA ILE A 51 19.13 23.17 11.91
C ILE A 51 19.65 23.65 13.28
N ASN A 52 19.24 22.98 14.35
CA ASN A 52 19.58 23.39 15.72
C ASN A 52 20.99 22.96 16.19
N HIS A 53 21.76 22.21 15.39
CA HIS A 53 23.11 21.78 15.75
C HIS A 53 24.11 22.23 14.67
N GLU A 54 25.01 23.13 15.04
CA GLU A 54 25.89 23.87 14.12
C GLU A 54 27.00 23.06 13.45
N SER A 55 27.22 21.79 13.81
CA SER A 55 28.28 20.98 13.18
C SER A 55 27.74 19.73 12.47
N LEU A 56 27.76 19.78 11.13
CA LEU A 56 27.63 18.60 10.26
C LEU A 56 28.65 17.50 10.60
N ALA A 57 29.78 17.88 11.22
CA ALA A 57 30.82 16.96 11.69
C ALA A 57 30.32 16.02 12.82
N GLN A 58 29.41 16.47 13.68
CA GLN A 58 28.80 15.62 14.72
C GLN A 58 27.68 14.72 14.19
N PHE A 59 27.10 15.05 13.04
CA PHE A 59 25.97 14.31 12.50
C PHE A 59 26.34 12.90 12.02
N GLY A 60 27.60 12.65 11.69
CA GLY A 60 28.09 11.33 11.30
C GLY A 60 27.42 10.77 10.03
N MET A 61 28.10 9.83 9.37
CA MET A 61 27.56 9.18 8.18
C MET A 61 26.21 8.48 8.45
N SER A 62 25.97 8.04 9.67
CA SER A 62 24.77 7.32 10.08
C SER A 62 23.49 8.15 9.95
N VAL A 63 23.53 9.46 10.22
CA VAL A 63 22.34 10.33 10.10
C VAL A 63 22.03 10.60 8.64
N ILE A 64 23.04 10.89 7.82
CA ILE A 64 22.85 11.09 6.37
C ILE A 64 22.24 9.84 5.74
N VAL A 65 22.74 8.66 6.09
CA VAL A 65 22.19 7.38 5.63
C VAL A 65 20.75 7.20 6.10
N ARG A 66 20.43 7.46 7.37
CA ARG A 66 19.06 7.37 7.90
C ARG A 66 18.10 8.32 7.18
N PHE A 67 18.53 9.56 6.92
CA PHE A 67 17.74 10.55 6.20
C PHE A 67 17.49 10.13 4.74
N GLY A 68 18.53 9.65 4.05
CA GLY A 68 18.41 9.12 2.70
C GLY A 68 17.48 7.91 2.60
N VAL A 69 17.57 6.98 3.57
CA VAL A 69 16.66 5.82 3.66
C VAL A 69 15.21 6.28 3.90
N GLN A 70 14.97 7.26 4.79
CA GLN A 70 13.63 7.80 5.00
C GLN A 70 13.04 8.44 3.74
N LEU A 71 13.84 9.21 2.99
CA LEU A 71 13.42 9.77 1.70
C LEU A 71 13.09 8.68 0.67
N ALA A 72 13.91 7.63 0.59
CA ALA A 72 13.66 6.50 -0.30
C ALA A 72 12.34 5.78 0.06
N ILE A 73 12.06 5.60 1.35
CA ILE A 73 10.81 4.98 1.81
C ILE A 73 9.60 5.86 1.46
N ILE A 74 9.68 7.17 1.68
CA ILE A 74 8.63 8.12 1.28
C ILE A 74 8.37 8.04 -0.22
N PHE A 75 9.42 8.01 -1.03
CA PHE A 75 9.30 7.88 -2.48
C PHE A 75 8.57 6.58 -2.87
N ILE A 76 8.95 5.44 -2.27
CA ILE A 76 8.29 4.15 -2.51
C ILE A 76 6.81 4.19 -2.10
N LEU A 77 6.48 4.81 -0.96
CA LEU A 77 5.10 4.97 -0.49
C LEU A 77 4.25 5.81 -1.45
N VAL A 78 4.80 6.91 -1.97
CA VAL A 78 4.11 7.74 -2.97
C VAL A 78 3.87 6.95 -4.26
N VAL A 79 4.89 6.23 -4.75
CA VAL A 79 4.76 5.37 -5.94
C VAL A 79 3.72 4.28 -5.72
N LEU A 80 3.68 3.67 -4.53
CA LEU A 80 2.65 2.69 -4.15
C LEU A 80 1.25 3.29 -4.20
N LEU A 81 1.03 4.45 -3.57
CA LEU A 81 -0.27 5.11 -3.52
C LEU A 81 -0.77 5.48 -4.93
N ILE A 82 0.11 6.05 -5.77
CA ILE A 82 -0.19 6.38 -7.16
C ILE A 82 -0.49 5.12 -7.96
N SER A 83 0.33 4.08 -7.82
CA SER A 83 0.15 2.82 -8.57
C SER A 83 -1.14 2.09 -8.18
N LEU A 84 -1.53 2.14 -6.89
CA LEU A 84 -2.81 1.62 -6.42
C LEU A 84 -3.99 2.44 -6.94
N HIS A 85 -3.85 3.78 -6.98
CA HIS A 85 -4.88 4.66 -7.53
C HIS A 85 -5.09 4.41 -9.03
N LYS A 86 -3.99 4.29 -9.80
CA LYS A 86 -4.00 3.95 -11.23
C LYS A 86 -4.39 2.50 -11.54
N ARG A 87 -4.66 1.68 -10.51
CA ARG A 87 -5.00 0.25 -10.66
C ARG A 87 -3.92 -0.53 -11.42
N SER A 88 -2.65 -0.18 -11.25
CA SER A 88 -1.54 -0.85 -11.93
C SER A 88 -1.20 -2.21 -11.28
N LYS A 89 -0.73 -3.17 -12.09
CA LYS A 89 -0.16 -4.44 -11.62
C LYS A 89 1.02 -4.20 -10.65
N ILE A 90 1.81 -3.15 -10.91
CA ILE A 90 2.95 -2.75 -10.07
C ILE A 90 2.49 -2.36 -8.66
N GLY A 91 1.35 -1.66 -8.54
CA GLY A 91 0.77 -1.29 -7.25
C GLY A 91 0.37 -2.50 -6.41
N ARG A 92 0.01 -3.62 -7.05
CA ARG A 92 -0.29 -4.87 -6.34
C ARG A 92 0.95 -5.46 -5.68
N ILE A 93 2.04 -5.58 -6.45
CA ILE A 93 3.32 -6.13 -5.98
C ILE A 93 3.90 -5.22 -4.90
N LEU A 94 3.94 -3.91 -5.15
CA LEU A 94 4.40 -2.92 -4.18
C LEU A 94 3.60 -2.99 -2.87
N GLY A 95 2.29 -3.23 -2.92
CA GLY A 95 1.48 -3.36 -1.70
C GLY A 95 1.87 -4.60 -0.89
N LEU A 96 2.17 -5.72 -1.54
CA LEU A 96 2.61 -6.94 -0.87
C LEU A 96 4.02 -6.79 -0.29
N VAL A 97 4.94 -6.21 -1.08
CA VAL A 97 6.30 -5.88 -0.63
C VAL A 97 6.26 -4.91 0.55
N PHE A 98 5.40 -3.89 0.49
CA PHE A 98 5.25 -2.91 1.57
C PHE A 98 4.81 -3.55 2.88
N ILE A 99 3.72 -4.34 2.88
CA ILE A 99 3.24 -4.98 4.10
C ILE A 99 4.27 -5.98 4.63
N GLY A 100 4.89 -6.78 3.75
CA GLY A 100 5.96 -7.70 4.14
C GLY A 100 7.17 -6.98 4.75
N ALA A 101 7.62 -5.87 4.15
CA ALA A 101 8.71 -5.06 4.65
C ALA A 101 8.39 -4.42 6.00
N THR A 102 7.13 -4.04 6.25
CA THR A 102 6.72 -3.52 7.57
C THR A 102 6.69 -4.60 8.65
N MET A 103 6.51 -5.88 8.31
CA MET A 103 6.55 -6.97 9.30
C MET A 103 7.97 -7.39 9.68
N LEU A 104 8.95 -7.20 8.79
CA LEU A 104 10.34 -7.62 9.00
C LEU A 104 10.96 -7.07 10.31
N PRO A 105 10.84 -5.76 10.62
CA PRO A 105 11.34 -5.20 11.87
C PRO A 105 10.68 -5.77 13.13
N GLU A 106 9.44 -6.26 13.03
CA GLU A 106 8.70 -6.85 14.15
C GLU A 106 9.09 -8.32 14.37
N ILE A 107 9.38 -9.05 13.29
CA ILE A 107 9.78 -10.47 13.35
C ILE A 107 11.25 -10.64 13.72
N MET A 108 12.12 -9.71 13.29
CA MET A 108 13.57 -9.78 13.54
C MET A 108 13.92 -9.92 15.02
N PRO A 109 13.37 -9.12 15.96
CA PRO A 109 13.57 -9.32 17.39
C PRO A 109 13.22 -10.72 17.87
N MET A 110 12.14 -11.32 17.37
CA MET A 110 11.70 -12.66 17.80
C MET A 110 12.67 -13.78 17.39
N ILE A 111 13.40 -13.59 16.28
CA ILE A 111 14.36 -14.56 15.77
C ILE A 111 15.73 -14.39 16.45
N PHE A 112 16.15 -13.14 16.70
CA PHE A 112 17.52 -12.81 17.11
C PHE A 112 17.67 -12.41 18.58
N ILE A 113 16.59 -12.06 19.28
CA ILE A 113 16.61 -11.71 20.69
C ILE A 113 16.14 -12.93 21.50
N ASN A 114 16.92 -13.26 22.52
CA ASN A 114 16.59 -14.37 23.41
C ASN A 114 15.24 -14.08 24.10
N PRO A 115 14.23 -14.98 24.00
CA PRO A 115 12.89 -14.73 24.52
C PRO A 115 12.87 -14.35 26.00
N SER A 116 13.82 -14.90 26.77
CA SER A 116 14.00 -14.64 28.20
C SER A 116 14.41 -13.20 28.54
N ALA A 117 14.78 -12.37 27.56
CA ALA A 117 15.12 -10.96 27.76
C ALA A 117 13.94 -10.00 27.52
N ILE A 118 12.79 -10.51 27.05
CA ILE A 118 11.60 -9.72 26.76
C ILE A 118 10.73 -9.72 28.02
N SER A 119 10.49 -8.56 28.63
CA SER A 119 9.57 -8.50 29.77
C SER A 119 8.12 -8.67 29.32
N GLU A 120 7.26 -9.25 30.17
CA GLU A 120 5.85 -9.55 29.87
C GLU A 120 5.07 -8.35 29.29
N ARG A 121 5.44 -7.11 29.66
CA ARG A 121 4.83 -5.90 29.10
C ARG A 121 5.12 -5.70 27.61
N TYR A 122 6.28 -6.12 27.13
CA TYR A 122 6.62 -6.02 25.71
C TYR A 122 5.99 -7.14 24.89
N GLU A 123 5.77 -8.34 25.46
CA GLU A 123 5.16 -9.46 24.75
C GLU A 123 3.76 -9.12 24.22
N PHE A 124 2.91 -8.50 25.06
CA PHE A 124 1.58 -8.07 24.63
C PHE A 124 1.64 -7.01 23.52
N VAL A 125 2.55 -6.04 23.62
CA VAL A 125 2.74 -5.00 22.61
C VAL A 125 3.23 -5.61 21.29
N TYR A 126 4.19 -6.54 21.35
CA TYR A 126 4.68 -7.25 20.17
C TYR A 126 3.57 -8.08 19.52
N PHE A 127 2.82 -8.85 20.31
CA PHE A 127 1.71 -9.66 19.80
C PHE A 127 0.64 -8.78 19.13
N ALA A 128 0.23 -7.69 19.78
CA ALA A 128 -0.72 -6.74 19.22
C ALA A 128 -0.21 -6.11 17.92
N THR A 129 1.07 -5.74 17.87
CA THR A 129 1.70 -5.13 16.69
C THR A 129 1.74 -6.12 15.53
N ILE A 130 2.17 -7.36 15.77
CA ILE A 130 2.15 -8.44 14.76
C ILE A 130 0.74 -8.63 14.23
N LEU A 131 -0.28 -8.69 15.10
CA LEU A 131 -1.66 -8.94 14.71
C LEU A 131 -2.23 -7.78 13.85
N VAL A 132 -1.88 -6.54 14.20
CA VAL A 132 -2.22 -5.32 13.43
C VAL A 132 -1.63 -5.34 12.02
N PHE A 133 -0.48 -5.98 11.78
CA PHE A 133 0.13 -6.08 10.46
C PHE A 133 -0.21 -7.37 9.70
N LEU A 134 -0.38 -8.48 10.43
CA LEU A 134 -0.65 -9.80 9.87
C LEU A 134 -2.08 -9.88 9.32
N LEU A 135 -3.06 -9.25 9.99
CA LEU A 135 -4.45 -9.21 9.51
C LEU A 135 -4.58 -8.46 8.18
N PRO A 136 -4.04 -7.23 8.00
CA PRO A 136 -3.95 -6.58 6.71
C PRO A 136 -3.21 -7.40 5.67
N LEU A 137 -2.09 -8.06 6.02
CA LEU A 137 -1.34 -8.89 5.08
C LEU A 137 -2.18 -10.07 4.57
N ALA A 138 -2.78 -10.83 5.50
CA ALA A 138 -3.62 -11.96 5.19
C ALA A 138 -4.85 -11.54 4.36
N TYR A 139 -5.47 -10.41 4.72
CA TYR A 139 -6.60 -9.85 3.97
C TYR A 139 -6.19 -9.33 2.60
N TRP A 140 -5.03 -8.70 2.49
CA TRP A 140 -4.44 -8.25 1.23
C TRP A 140 -4.20 -9.44 0.32
N MET A 141 -3.43 -10.44 0.77
CA MET A 141 -3.17 -11.69 0.05
C MET A 141 -4.47 -12.39 -0.35
N TYR A 142 -5.39 -12.59 0.58
CA TYR A 142 -6.70 -13.20 0.31
C TYR A 142 -7.44 -12.46 -0.82
N SER A 143 -7.45 -11.13 -0.76
CA SER A 143 -8.14 -10.31 -1.75
C SER A 143 -7.55 -10.44 -3.16
N PHE A 144 -6.26 -10.75 -3.31
CA PHE A 144 -5.65 -10.94 -4.65
C PHE A 144 -5.80 -12.36 -5.18
N PHE A 145 -5.57 -13.36 -4.33
CA PHE A 145 -5.58 -14.75 -4.77
C PHE A 145 -6.99 -15.29 -4.95
N PHE A 146 -7.92 -14.91 -4.06
CA PHE A 146 -9.23 -15.55 -3.98
C PHE A 146 -10.40 -14.64 -4.39
N SER A 147 -10.30 -13.31 -4.23
CA SER A 147 -11.42 -12.42 -4.58
C SER A 147 -11.52 -12.15 -6.09
N VAL A 148 -12.64 -12.56 -6.69
CA VAL A 148 -13.00 -12.26 -8.09
C VAL A 148 -13.12 -10.74 -8.31
N ASN A 149 -13.73 -10.03 -7.36
CA ASN A 149 -13.98 -8.58 -7.45
C ASN A 149 -12.67 -7.78 -7.52
N SER A 150 -11.68 -8.12 -6.70
CA SER A 150 -10.38 -7.45 -6.71
C SER A 150 -9.61 -7.76 -7.99
N ARG A 151 -9.70 -9.00 -8.50
CA ARG A 151 -9.04 -9.35 -9.77
C ARG A 151 -9.63 -8.56 -10.94
N GLN A 152 -10.96 -8.42 -11.00
CA GLN A 152 -11.64 -7.59 -12.00
C GLN A 152 -11.31 -6.10 -11.86
N TYR A 153 -11.20 -5.58 -10.62
CA TYR A 153 -10.89 -4.17 -10.37
C TYR A 153 -9.59 -3.70 -11.04
N PHE A 154 -8.49 -4.48 -10.98
CA PHE A 154 -7.26 -4.09 -11.71
C PHE A 154 -7.09 -4.73 -13.09
N LYS A 155 -8.08 -5.47 -13.60
CA LYS A 155 -8.12 -5.79 -15.04
C LYS A 155 -8.60 -4.58 -15.85
N LEU A 156 -9.44 -3.74 -15.26
CA LEU A 156 -9.98 -2.53 -15.90
C LEU A 156 -9.02 -1.35 -15.77
N CYS A 157 -7.75 -1.55 -16.14
CA CYS A 157 -6.73 -0.51 -16.10
C CYS A 157 -7.15 0.65 -17.01
N PRO A 158 -7.24 1.91 -16.52
CA PRO A 158 -7.70 3.04 -17.34
C PRO A 158 -6.80 3.30 -18.57
N ALA A 159 -5.51 2.96 -18.50
CA ALA A 159 -4.56 3.17 -19.59
C ALA A 159 -4.83 2.32 -20.84
N GLU A 160 -5.59 1.21 -20.71
CA GLU A 160 -5.93 0.33 -21.84
C GLU A 160 -7.20 0.79 -22.57
N ARG A 161 -7.93 1.76 -21.98
CA ARG A 161 -9.17 2.30 -22.54
C ARG A 161 -8.90 3.48 -23.50
N GLU A 162 -7.80 4.20 -23.34
CA GLU A 162 -7.43 5.32 -24.21
C GLU A 162 -6.82 4.87 -25.56
N ILE A 163 -6.26 3.66 -25.64
CA ILE A 163 -5.63 3.15 -26.88
C ILE A 163 -6.68 2.56 -27.86
N ASN A 164 -7.87 2.20 -27.37
CA ASN A 164 -8.90 1.53 -28.17
C ASN A 164 -10.04 2.45 -28.65
N ILE A 165 -9.87 3.78 -28.57
CA ILE A 165 -10.87 4.75 -29.06
C ILE A 165 -10.43 5.38 -30.40
N GLU A 166 -9.22 5.10 -30.89
CA GLU A 166 -8.74 5.53 -32.21
C GLU A 166 -8.29 4.34 -33.08
N VAL A 167 -9.23 3.46 -33.49
CA VAL A 167 -9.10 2.64 -34.71
C VAL A 167 -10.47 2.47 -35.35
#